data_AF-A0A8T1BTY4-F1
#
_entry.id   AF-A0A8T1BTY4-F1
#
_cell.length_a   1.000
_cell.length_b   1.000
_cell.length_c   1.000
_cell.angle_alpha   90.00
_cell.angle_beta   90.00
_cell.angle_gamma   90.00
#
_symmetry.space_group_name_H-M   'P 1'
#
loop_
_entity.id
_entity.type
_entity.pdbx_description
1 polymer ?
#
loop_
_entity_poly.entity_id
_entity_poly.type
_entity_poly.pdbx_seq_one_letter_code
_entity_poly.pdbx_strand_id
1 'polypeptide(L)'
;MELPDSLCLSVAKNASRLRVMKESGWGYDPDNFGPDPTYAADLYDGPYGPSDSVLAVAEDPLALFFYFLPPRLWTQIAVETNRYHTESIPARARSIQVPQRQKGEEVENYEDVRRRLANVQTVEAWQVLRAVGLLIARMLSPMRKRIAAHWSVSNPGALPANRFGKFMSRNRFFHILGNLHFSNNKSPQANTDRAWKIRPVVDVLQRTFSCGYKVPPVISFDEATLPSRSRYNPTRQFNKVKPHKWGTKMFVAACADTAYCMRFVTRMCVRDEYQLDAAFFLAQVLMLN
;
A
#
# COMPACT_ATOMS: atom_id res chain seq x y z
N MET A 1 -15.52 -34.17 27.35
CA MET A 1 -14.62 -33.54 28.32
C MET A 1 -14.46 -32.10 27.87
N GLU A 2 -15.15 -31.17 28.51
CA GLU A 2 -15.07 -29.74 28.16
C GLU A 2 -13.66 -29.23 28.49
N LEU A 3 -13.00 -28.60 27.52
CA LEU A 3 -11.73 -27.93 27.76
C LEU A 3 -12.00 -26.75 28.71
N PRO A 4 -11.20 -26.57 29.78
CA PRO A 4 -11.40 -25.47 30.71
C PRO A 4 -11.31 -24.13 29.96
N ASP A 5 -12.17 -23.18 30.33
CA ASP A 5 -12.17 -21.83 29.79
C ASP A 5 -10.77 -21.24 29.88
N SER A 6 -10.15 -20.94 28.74
CA SER A 6 -8.78 -20.41 28.73
C SER A 6 -8.72 -19.14 29.60
N LEU A 7 -7.68 -19.02 30.43
CA LEU A 7 -7.43 -17.84 31.27
C LEU A 7 -7.50 -16.55 30.44
N CYS A 8 -7.03 -16.60 29.19
CA CYS A 8 -7.11 -15.50 28.24
C CYS A 8 -8.56 -15.09 27.92
N LEU A 9 -9.48 -16.05 27.79
CA LEU A 9 -10.90 -15.79 27.51
C LEU A 9 -11.61 -15.18 28.73
N SER A 10 -11.29 -15.62 29.95
CA SER A 10 -11.87 -15.07 31.18
C SER A 10 -11.35 -13.66 31.49
N VAL A 11 -10.07 -13.39 31.20
CA VAL A 11 -9.48 -12.05 31.29
C VAL A 11 -10.04 -11.12 30.22
N ALA A 12 -10.18 -11.56 28.98
CA ALA A 12 -10.75 -10.76 27.89
C ALA A 12 -12.22 -10.35 28.13
N LYS A 13 -12.97 -11.15 28.89
CA LYS A 13 -14.36 -10.85 29.27
C LYS A 13 -14.47 -9.89 30.46
N ASN A 14 -13.37 -9.59 31.17
CA ASN A 14 -13.37 -8.77 32.38
C ASN A 14 -12.98 -7.31 32.08
N ALA A 15 -13.99 -6.45 31.90
CA ALA A 15 -13.82 -5.05 31.50
C ALA A 15 -13.08 -4.18 32.53
N SER A 16 -13.18 -4.50 33.82
CA SER A 16 -12.45 -3.80 34.90
C SER A 16 -10.97 -4.17 34.88
N ARG A 17 -10.62 -5.45 34.73
CA ARG A 17 -9.22 -5.89 34.55
C ARG A 17 -8.58 -5.25 33.32
N LEU A 18 -9.29 -5.22 32.19
CA LEU A 18 -8.80 -4.57 30.96
C LEU A 18 -8.58 -3.05 31.12
N ARG A 19 -9.32 -2.37 32.00
CA ARG A 19 -9.07 -0.95 32.32
C ARG A 19 -7.81 -0.77 33.15
N VAL A 20 -7.58 -1.61 34.14
CA VAL A 20 -6.35 -1.57 34.96
C VAL A 20 -5.13 -1.88 34.10
N MET A 21 -5.21 -2.88 33.22
CA MET A 21 -4.14 -3.21 32.26
C MET A 21 -3.80 -2.06 31.29
N LYS A 22 -4.74 -1.13 31.04
CA LYS A 22 -4.49 0.05 30.21
C LYS A 22 -3.55 1.05 30.89
N GLU A 23 -3.52 1.08 32.22
CA GLU A 23 -2.72 2.01 33.02
C GLU A 23 -1.35 1.41 33.39
N SER A 24 -1.29 0.10 33.65
CA SER A 24 -0.05 -0.62 33.98
C SER A 24 0.74 -1.12 32.77
N GLY A 25 0.16 -1.05 31.56
CA GLY A 25 0.73 -1.64 30.35
C GLY A 25 0.59 -3.17 30.29
N TRP A 26 1.14 -3.77 29.22
CA TRP A 26 1.29 -5.21 29.07
C TRP A 26 2.54 -5.68 29.83
N GLY A 27 2.55 -5.56 31.16
CA GLY A 27 3.55 -6.23 31.98
C GLY A 27 3.27 -7.74 31.94
N TYR A 28 4.31 -8.55 31.74
CA TYR A 28 4.21 -9.98 31.95
C TYR A 28 3.79 -10.22 33.40
N ASP A 29 2.76 -11.04 33.63
CA ASP A 29 2.21 -11.32 34.96
C ASP A 29 2.86 -12.59 35.49
N PRO A 30 3.91 -12.47 36.33
CA PRO A 30 4.69 -13.63 36.71
C PRO A 30 3.97 -14.53 37.71
N ASP A 31 2.98 -13.98 38.41
CA ASP A 31 2.20 -14.72 39.41
C ASP A 31 1.25 -15.72 38.75
N ASN A 32 0.74 -15.39 37.55
CA ASN A 32 -0.16 -16.27 36.79
C ASN A 32 0.55 -17.12 35.71
N PHE A 33 1.69 -16.67 35.20
CA PHE A 33 2.37 -17.32 34.06
C PHE A 33 3.78 -17.88 34.38
N GLY A 34 4.29 -17.73 35.60
CA GLY A 34 5.64 -18.18 36.02
C GLY A 34 6.67 -17.04 35.93
N PRO A 35 7.99 -17.25 36.11
CA PRO A 35 8.97 -16.17 35.90
C PRO A 35 8.87 -15.63 34.46
N ASP A 36 9.14 -14.33 34.27
CA ASP A 36 9.23 -13.72 32.93
C ASP A 36 10.17 -14.59 32.10
N PRO A 37 9.71 -15.21 30.99
CA PRO A 37 10.59 -15.82 30.03
C PRO A 37 11.27 -14.68 29.31
N THR A 38 12.07 -13.89 30.04
CA THR A 38 13.10 -13.04 29.46
C THR A 38 13.81 -14.00 28.52
N TYR A 39 13.71 -13.73 27.22
CA TYR A 39 13.93 -14.66 26.11
C TYR A 39 15.37 -15.24 26.02
N ALA A 40 15.86 -15.83 27.09
CA ALA A 40 17.22 -16.17 27.40
C ALA A 40 17.18 -17.65 27.80
N ALA A 41 17.27 -18.58 26.85
CA ALA A 41 18.58 -18.91 26.31
C ALA A 41 18.57 -19.42 24.85
N ASP A 42 17.41 -19.51 24.19
CA ASP A 42 17.26 -20.21 22.90
C ASP A 42 16.85 -19.31 21.72
N LEU A 43 16.86 -17.98 21.87
CA LEU A 43 16.66 -17.09 20.73
C LEU A 43 17.87 -17.14 19.79
N TYR A 44 17.58 -17.01 18.49
CA TYR A 44 18.61 -16.86 17.46
C TYR A 44 19.59 -15.72 17.81
N ASP A 45 20.86 -16.06 18.00
CA ASP A 45 21.93 -15.11 18.36
C ASP A 45 22.80 -14.71 17.16
N GLY A 46 22.46 -15.23 15.97
CA GLY A 46 23.19 -14.93 14.75
C GLY A 46 22.92 -13.53 14.18
N PRO A 47 23.70 -13.12 13.17
CA PRO A 47 23.60 -11.79 12.59
C PRO A 47 22.28 -11.63 11.81
N TYR A 48 21.54 -10.57 12.14
CA TYR A 48 20.36 -10.11 11.40
C TYR A 48 20.60 -8.69 10.87
N GLY A 49 19.73 -8.23 9.96
CA GLY A 49 19.89 -6.92 9.32
C GLY A 49 19.77 -6.97 7.81
N PRO A 50 20.14 -5.88 7.10
CA PRO A 50 20.12 -5.85 5.65
C PRO A 50 20.90 -7.02 5.04
N SER A 51 20.37 -7.63 3.99
CA SER A 51 21.06 -8.69 3.27
C SER A 51 22.26 -8.15 2.48
N ASP A 52 23.21 -9.01 2.16
CA ASP A 52 24.43 -8.62 1.43
C ASP A 52 24.09 -8.01 0.05
N SER A 53 22.98 -8.46 -0.56
CA SER A 53 22.47 -7.91 -1.82
C SER A 53 21.89 -6.50 -1.69
N VAL A 54 21.33 -6.15 -0.53
CA VAL A 54 20.90 -4.76 -0.24
C VAL A 54 22.11 -3.90 0.09
N LEU A 55 23.04 -4.41 0.91
CA LEU A 55 24.26 -3.69 1.28
C LEU A 55 25.09 -3.31 0.05
N ALA A 56 25.12 -4.17 -0.98
CA ALA A 56 25.81 -3.89 -2.24
C ALA A 56 25.27 -2.66 -3.00
N VAL A 57 24.04 -2.22 -2.72
CA VAL A 57 23.39 -1.07 -3.38
C VAL A 57 22.96 0.03 -2.41
N ALA A 58 23.33 -0.08 -1.13
CA ALA A 58 22.82 0.79 -0.07
C ALA A 58 23.21 2.27 -0.21
N GLU A 59 24.40 2.53 -0.77
CA GLU A 59 24.94 3.89 -0.95
C GLU A 59 24.34 4.63 -2.15
N ASP A 60 23.61 3.93 -3.03
CA ASP A 60 22.89 4.54 -4.17
C ASP A 60 21.37 4.48 -3.90
N PRO A 61 20.73 5.60 -3.50
CA PRO A 61 19.30 5.64 -3.21
C PRO A 61 18.42 5.19 -4.38
N LEU A 62 18.88 5.39 -5.62
CA LEU A 62 18.13 4.97 -6.80
C LEU A 62 18.30 3.47 -7.06
N ALA A 63 19.51 2.93 -6.89
CA ALA A 63 19.74 1.49 -6.96
C ALA A 63 18.96 0.77 -5.85
N LEU A 64 18.96 1.30 -4.62
CA LEU A 64 18.16 0.79 -3.50
C LEU A 64 16.66 0.85 -3.79
N PHE A 65 16.18 1.92 -4.40
CA PHE A 65 14.78 2.02 -4.85
C PHE A 65 14.45 0.93 -5.88
N PHE A 66 15.31 0.69 -6.85
CA PHE A 66 15.12 -0.34 -7.87
C PHE A 66 15.33 -1.77 -7.36
N TYR A 67 16.05 -1.95 -6.25
CA TYR A 67 16.10 -3.24 -5.56
C TYR A 67 14.70 -3.65 -5.09
N PHE A 68 13.99 -2.75 -4.42
CA PHE A 68 12.64 -3.01 -3.90
C PHE A 68 11.53 -2.90 -4.95
N LEU A 69 11.73 -2.08 -5.98
CA LEU A 69 10.77 -1.85 -7.05
C LEU A 69 11.46 -2.00 -8.42
N PRO A 70 11.71 -3.23 -8.89
CA PRO A 70 12.54 -3.50 -10.07
C PRO A 70 12.02 -2.86 -11.35
N PRO A 71 12.89 -2.50 -12.32
CA PRO A 71 12.49 -1.93 -13.61
C PRO A 71 11.41 -2.71 -14.38
N ARG A 72 11.41 -4.05 -14.22
CA ARG A 72 10.38 -4.93 -14.80
C ARG A 72 8.97 -4.60 -14.29
N LEU A 73 8.81 -4.28 -13.00
CA LEU A 73 7.54 -3.86 -12.43
C LEU A 73 7.02 -2.62 -13.15
N TRP A 74 7.84 -1.58 -13.28
CA TRP A 74 7.45 -0.32 -13.94
C TRP A 74 7.05 -0.50 -15.41
N THR A 75 7.72 -1.42 -16.10
CA THR A 75 7.36 -1.82 -17.47
C THR A 75 5.98 -2.46 -17.53
N GLN A 76 5.70 -3.40 -16.61
CA GLN A 76 4.36 -4.01 -16.50
C GLN A 76 3.29 -2.98 -16.15
N ILE A 77 3.56 -2.05 -15.23
CA ILE A 77 2.62 -0.98 -14.86
C ILE A 77 2.31 -0.11 -16.07
N ALA A 78 3.29 0.24 -16.90
CA ALA A 78 3.05 1.00 -18.12
C ALA A 78 2.16 0.23 -19.11
N VAL A 79 2.41 -1.07 -19.31
CA VAL A 79 1.58 -1.95 -20.15
C VAL A 79 0.13 -1.97 -19.65
N GLU A 80 -0.09 -2.22 -18.37
CA GLU A 80 -1.45 -2.32 -17.81
C GLU A 80 -2.15 -0.95 -17.74
N THR A 81 -1.41 0.14 -17.54
CA THR A 81 -1.93 1.51 -17.63
C THR A 81 -2.41 1.84 -19.04
N ASN A 82 -1.65 1.48 -20.08
CA ASN A 82 -2.06 1.67 -21.46
C ASN A 82 -3.22 0.77 -21.86
N ARG A 83 -3.21 -0.49 -21.43
CA ARG A 83 -4.32 -1.43 -21.62
C ARG A 83 -5.62 -0.84 -21.06
N TYR A 84 -5.58 -0.39 -19.80
CA TYR A 84 -6.73 0.22 -19.16
C TYR A 84 -7.19 1.49 -19.88
N HIS A 85 -6.26 2.36 -20.31
CA HIS A 85 -6.60 3.55 -21.09
C HIS A 85 -7.42 3.16 -22.31
N THR A 86 -6.92 2.27 -23.16
CA THR A 86 -7.61 1.80 -24.38
C THR A 86 -8.98 1.18 -24.07
N GLU A 87 -9.06 0.32 -23.06
CA GLU A 87 -10.32 -0.33 -22.66
C GLU A 87 -11.35 0.66 -22.12
N SER A 88 -10.90 1.75 -21.49
CA SER A 88 -11.76 2.78 -20.91
C SER A 88 -12.30 3.79 -21.93
N ILE A 89 -11.75 3.85 -23.16
CA ILE A 89 -12.11 4.85 -24.18
C ILE A 89 -13.63 4.89 -24.44
N PRO A 90 -14.33 3.77 -24.70
CA PRO A 90 -15.77 3.81 -24.98
C PRO A 90 -16.59 4.38 -23.82
N ALA A 91 -16.26 3.99 -22.59
CA ALA A 91 -16.95 4.48 -21.40
C ALA A 91 -16.68 5.97 -21.16
N ARG A 92 -15.44 6.42 -21.38
CA ARG A 92 -15.05 7.83 -21.27
C ARG A 92 -15.69 8.70 -22.33
N ALA A 93 -15.75 8.24 -23.57
CA ALA A 93 -16.43 8.94 -24.66
C ALA A 93 -17.91 9.19 -24.32
N ARG A 94 -18.61 8.18 -23.78
CA ARG A 94 -19.98 8.35 -23.27
C ARG A 94 -20.04 9.36 -22.13
N SER A 95 -19.11 9.30 -21.17
CA SER A 95 -19.10 10.22 -20.03
C SER A 95 -18.87 11.69 -20.42
N ILE A 96 -18.20 11.95 -21.55
CA ILE A 96 -17.99 13.31 -22.08
C ILE A 96 -19.26 13.85 -22.73
N GLN A 97 -20.02 13.01 -23.45
CA GLN A 97 -21.25 13.44 -24.12
C GLN A 97 -22.41 13.73 -23.15
N VAL A 98 -22.45 13.07 -21.99
CA VAL A 98 -23.56 13.24 -21.02
C VAL A 98 -23.69 14.71 -20.55
N PRO A 99 -22.63 15.38 -20.07
CA PRO A 99 -22.71 16.80 -19.72
C PRO A 99 -23.03 17.72 -20.90
N GLN A 100 -22.52 17.45 -22.11
CA GLN A 100 -22.79 18.28 -23.30
C GLN A 100 -24.30 18.31 -23.61
N ARG A 101 -24.94 17.13 -23.55
CA ARG A 101 -26.40 17.00 -23.70
C ARG A 101 -27.18 17.73 -22.61
N GLN A 102 -26.70 17.69 -21.38
CA GLN A 102 -27.37 18.34 -20.24
C GLN A 102 -27.27 19.87 -20.28
N LYS A 103 -26.20 20.41 -20.88
CA LYS A 103 -25.97 21.85 -21.00
C LYS A 103 -26.54 22.46 -22.28
N GLY A 104 -27.10 21.65 -23.18
CA GLY A 104 -27.54 22.11 -24.50
C GLY A 104 -26.39 22.52 -25.42
N GLU A 105 -25.16 22.05 -25.14
CA GLU A 105 -23.99 22.27 -25.99
C GLU A 105 -24.08 21.35 -27.23
N GLU A 106 -23.45 21.76 -28.34
CA GLU A 106 -23.29 20.88 -29.50
C GLU A 106 -22.54 19.60 -29.08
N VAL A 107 -23.18 18.45 -29.26
CA VAL A 107 -22.64 17.17 -28.80
C VAL A 107 -21.61 16.69 -29.81
N GLU A 108 -20.36 16.56 -29.37
CA GLU A 108 -19.29 16.00 -30.20
C GLU A 108 -19.68 14.60 -30.71
N ASN A 109 -19.35 14.29 -31.96
CA ASN A 109 -19.55 12.95 -32.51
C ASN A 109 -18.80 11.92 -31.66
N TYR A 110 -19.48 10.83 -31.31
CA TYR A 110 -18.93 9.78 -30.45
C TYR A 110 -17.62 9.20 -31.00
N GLU A 111 -17.53 8.98 -32.31
CA GLU A 111 -16.34 8.43 -32.95
C GLU A 111 -15.19 9.43 -33.02
N ASP A 112 -15.48 10.73 -33.12
CA ASP A 112 -14.45 11.77 -33.06
C ASP A 112 -13.85 11.87 -31.65
N VAL A 113 -14.69 11.80 -30.61
CA VAL A 113 -14.23 11.74 -29.21
C VAL A 113 -13.36 10.49 -29.00
N ARG A 114 -13.79 9.32 -29.51
CA ARG A 114 -13.00 8.09 -29.41
C ARG A 114 -11.67 8.20 -30.12
N ARG A 115 -11.65 8.73 -31.35
CA ARG A 115 -10.43 8.92 -32.14
C ARG A 115 -9.46 9.85 -31.41
N ARG A 116 -9.95 10.96 -30.86
CA ARG A 116 -9.15 11.89 -30.05
C ARG A 116 -8.58 11.22 -28.80
N LEU A 117 -9.36 10.41 -28.08
CA LEU A 117 -8.88 9.68 -26.89
C LEU A 117 -7.89 8.56 -27.24
N ALA A 118 -8.05 7.91 -28.40
CA ALA A 118 -7.16 6.88 -28.90
C ALA A 118 -5.81 7.45 -29.38
N ASN A 119 -5.81 8.67 -29.90
CA ASN A 119 -4.61 9.37 -30.37
C ASN A 119 -3.73 9.93 -29.22
N VAL A 120 -4.09 9.70 -27.96
CA VAL A 120 -3.23 10.10 -26.83
C VAL A 120 -1.99 9.20 -26.80
N GLN A 121 -0.81 9.83 -26.74
CA GLN A 121 0.47 9.13 -26.68
C GLN A 121 0.51 8.08 -25.55
N THR A 122 0.98 6.88 -25.88
CA THR A 122 1.17 5.77 -24.93
C THR A 122 2.07 6.18 -23.77
N VAL A 123 1.77 5.66 -22.58
CA VAL A 123 2.54 5.87 -21.36
C VAL A 123 3.73 4.92 -21.33
N GLU A 124 4.93 5.45 -21.18
CA GLU A 124 6.15 4.66 -21.02
C GLU A 124 6.52 4.47 -19.54
N ALA A 125 7.30 3.42 -19.22
CA ALA A 125 7.68 3.07 -17.86
C ALA A 125 8.37 4.24 -17.11
N TRP A 126 9.28 4.95 -17.79
CA TRP A 126 9.97 6.10 -17.23
C TRP A 126 9.01 7.27 -16.90
N GLN A 127 7.90 7.40 -17.63
CA GLN A 127 6.88 8.41 -17.33
C GLN A 127 6.08 8.04 -16.08
N VAL A 128 5.77 6.75 -15.89
CA VAL A 128 5.16 6.25 -14.64
C VAL A 128 6.11 6.51 -13.46
N LEU A 129 7.38 6.13 -13.60
CA LEU A 129 8.42 6.39 -12.60
C LEU A 129 8.51 7.87 -12.24
N ARG A 130 8.54 8.76 -13.25
CA ARG A 130 8.61 10.20 -13.03
C ARG A 130 7.35 10.72 -12.33
N ALA A 131 6.16 10.23 -12.67
CA ALA A 131 4.92 10.61 -11.98
C ALA A 131 4.93 10.16 -10.51
N VAL A 132 5.41 8.95 -10.21
CA VAL A 132 5.58 8.48 -8.83
C VAL A 132 6.67 9.28 -8.10
N GLY A 133 7.78 9.60 -8.75
CA GLY A 133 8.82 10.47 -8.21
C GLY A 133 8.30 11.85 -7.81
N LEU A 134 7.38 12.44 -8.59
CA LEU A 134 6.70 13.68 -8.22
C LEU A 134 5.77 13.52 -7.00
N LEU A 135 5.14 12.34 -6.82
CA LEU A 135 4.37 12.04 -5.61
C LEU A 135 5.27 11.90 -4.38
N ILE A 136 6.43 11.26 -4.52
CA ILE A 136 7.44 11.16 -3.46
C ILE A 136 7.98 12.55 -3.12
N ALA A 137 8.32 13.37 -4.11
CA ALA A 137 8.76 14.75 -3.88
C ALA A 137 7.69 15.59 -3.13
N ARG A 138 6.40 15.37 -3.44
CA ARG A 138 5.30 16.00 -2.69
C ARG A 138 5.18 15.49 -1.26
N MET A 139 5.47 14.21 -1.01
CA MET A 139 5.49 13.64 0.34
C MET A 139 6.61 14.28 1.18
N LEU A 140 7.81 14.41 0.61
CA LEU A 140 8.98 14.99 1.29
C LEU A 140 8.86 16.51 1.50
N SER A 141 8.20 17.22 0.58
CA SER A 141 7.94 18.65 0.68
C SER A 141 6.43 18.92 0.66
N PRO A 142 5.72 18.68 1.79
CA PRO A 142 4.27 18.77 1.84
C PRO A 142 3.79 20.21 1.64
N MET A 143 2.96 20.40 0.61
CA MET A 143 2.23 21.66 0.40
C MET A 143 0.78 21.53 0.86
N ARG A 144 0.30 22.51 1.62
CA ARG A 144 -1.10 22.61 2.07
C ARG A 144 -2.09 22.76 0.90
N LYS A 145 -1.62 23.23 -0.27
CA LYS A 145 -2.44 23.34 -1.49
C LYS A 145 -2.61 22.00 -2.19
N ARG A 146 -3.60 21.93 -3.10
CA ARG A 146 -3.84 20.78 -3.99
C ARG A 146 -2.59 20.44 -4.81
N ILE A 147 -2.46 19.19 -5.24
CA ILE A 147 -1.31 18.73 -6.03
C ILE A 147 -1.09 19.53 -7.32
N ALA A 148 -2.16 19.99 -7.96
CA ALA A 148 -2.08 20.85 -9.15
C ALA A 148 -1.31 22.17 -8.90
N ALA A 149 -1.22 22.64 -7.66
CA ALA A 149 -0.50 23.85 -7.32
C ALA A 149 1.01 23.74 -7.61
N HIS A 150 1.60 22.53 -7.63
CA HIS A 150 3.01 22.32 -7.99
C HIS A 150 3.36 22.70 -9.44
N TRP A 151 2.36 23.00 -10.28
CA TRP A 151 2.53 23.53 -11.64
C TRP A 151 2.19 25.02 -11.76
N SER A 152 1.88 25.70 -10.65
CA SER A 152 1.55 27.12 -10.67
C SER A 152 2.80 27.96 -10.90
N VAL A 153 2.79 28.82 -11.91
CA VAL A 153 3.92 29.71 -12.23
C VAL A 153 3.99 30.90 -11.26
N SER A 154 2.93 31.13 -10.48
CA SER A 154 2.89 32.16 -9.44
C SER A 154 3.98 31.91 -8.41
N ASN A 155 4.88 32.87 -8.25
CA ASN A 155 6.02 32.82 -7.34
C ASN A 155 5.64 33.53 -6.03
N PRO A 156 5.19 32.82 -4.98
CA PRO A 156 4.79 33.47 -3.74
C PRO A 156 6.05 33.69 -2.90
N GLY A 157 6.79 34.76 -3.19
CA GLY A 157 7.91 35.24 -2.37
C GLY A 157 9.19 34.39 -2.46
N ALA A 158 9.88 34.25 -1.33
CA ALA A 158 11.29 33.82 -1.22
C ALA A 158 11.57 32.33 -1.46
N LEU A 159 10.54 31.47 -1.59
CA LEU A 159 10.73 30.04 -1.86
C LEU A 159 10.39 29.75 -3.32
N PRO A 160 11.26 29.04 -4.07
CA PRO A 160 10.98 28.64 -5.45
C PRO A 160 9.89 27.56 -5.45
N ALA A 161 8.63 27.98 -5.34
CA ALA A 161 7.50 27.10 -5.43
C ALA A 161 7.37 26.61 -6.90
N ASN A 162 7.01 25.33 -7.07
CA ASN A 162 6.38 24.80 -8.29
C ASN A 162 7.28 24.51 -9.51
N ARG A 163 8.24 23.59 -9.35
CA ARG A 163 9.11 23.10 -10.45
C ARG A 163 8.63 21.80 -11.11
N PHE A 164 7.43 21.29 -10.81
CA PHE A 164 6.98 20.01 -11.40
C PHE A 164 6.85 20.10 -12.92
N GLY A 165 6.53 21.29 -13.44
CA GLY A 165 6.50 21.56 -14.88
C GLY A 165 7.82 21.31 -15.61
N LYS A 166 8.97 21.35 -14.92
CA LYS A 166 10.28 21.03 -15.53
C LYS A 166 10.44 19.54 -15.83
N PHE A 167 9.69 18.67 -15.13
CA PHE A 167 9.81 17.23 -15.24
C PHE A 167 8.65 16.63 -16.06
N MET A 168 7.43 17.12 -15.85
CA MET A 168 6.25 16.62 -16.55
C MET A 168 5.17 17.69 -16.63
N SER A 169 4.45 17.79 -17.75
CA SER A 169 3.32 18.70 -17.87
C SER A 169 2.17 18.29 -16.95
N ARG A 170 1.40 19.26 -16.46
CA ARG A 170 0.26 19.03 -15.56
C ARG A 170 -0.73 18.03 -16.16
N ASN A 171 -1.08 18.23 -17.43
CA ASN A 171 -2.06 17.39 -18.12
C ASN A 171 -1.54 15.96 -18.31
N ARG A 172 -0.25 15.79 -18.62
CA ARG A 172 0.36 14.45 -18.74
C ARG A 172 0.36 13.72 -17.40
N PHE A 173 0.71 14.41 -16.32
CA PHE A 173 0.69 13.84 -14.97
C PHE A 173 -0.70 13.33 -14.57
N PHE A 174 -1.75 14.15 -14.72
CA PHE A 174 -3.11 13.73 -14.41
C PHE A 174 -3.65 12.68 -15.38
N HIS A 175 -3.21 12.68 -16.64
CA HIS A 175 -3.53 11.61 -17.57
C HIS A 175 -2.95 10.27 -17.10
N ILE A 176 -1.68 10.24 -16.67
CA ILE A 176 -1.05 9.04 -16.13
C ILE A 176 -1.76 8.59 -14.85
N LEU A 177 -1.95 9.47 -13.86
CA LEU A 177 -2.62 9.10 -12.60
C LEU A 177 -4.07 8.65 -12.79
N GLY A 178 -4.80 9.25 -13.74
CA GLY A 178 -6.18 8.85 -14.04
C GLY A 178 -6.30 7.50 -14.75
N ASN A 179 -5.20 6.98 -15.29
CA ASN A 179 -5.12 5.69 -15.97
C ASN A 179 -4.31 4.64 -15.23
N LEU A 180 -3.57 5.03 -14.19
CA LEU A 180 -2.61 4.16 -13.50
C LEU A 180 -3.26 2.84 -13.09
N HIS A 181 -2.78 1.75 -13.69
CA HIS A 181 -3.24 0.39 -13.44
C HIS A 181 -2.05 -0.55 -13.29
N PHE A 182 -2.19 -1.52 -12.40
CA PHE A 182 -1.14 -2.49 -12.09
C PHE A 182 -1.44 -3.89 -12.62
N SER A 183 -2.71 -4.19 -12.94
CA SER A 183 -3.19 -5.52 -13.32
C SER A 183 -4.23 -5.47 -14.44
N ASN A 184 -4.34 -6.56 -15.20
CA ASN A 184 -5.38 -6.72 -16.20
C ASN A 184 -6.76 -6.95 -15.54
N ASN A 185 -7.71 -6.03 -15.78
CA ASN A 185 -9.07 -6.12 -15.24
C ASN A 185 -9.90 -7.27 -15.82
N LYS A 186 -9.51 -7.84 -16.96
CA LYS A 186 -10.20 -8.98 -17.61
C LYS A 186 -9.66 -10.35 -17.17
N SER A 187 -8.68 -10.38 -16.28
CA SER A 187 -8.12 -11.64 -15.78
C SER A 187 -9.18 -12.39 -14.96
N PRO A 188 -9.30 -13.72 -15.06
CA PRO A 188 -10.20 -14.50 -14.19
C PRO A 188 -9.99 -14.24 -12.70
N GLN A 189 -8.74 -13.98 -12.31
CA GLN A 189 -8.33 -13.65 -10.95
C GLN A 189 -8.94 -12.33 -10.44
N ALA A 190 -9.36 -11.42 -11.32
CA ALA A 190 -10.05 -10.19 -10.93
C ALA A 190 -11.39 -10.46 -10.24
N ASN A 191 -11.99 -11.63 -10.50
CA ASN A 191 -13.25 -12.05 -9.89
C ASN A 191 -13.06 -12.79 -8.57
N THR A 192 -11.86 -13.34 -8.31
CA THR A 192 -11.58 -14.14 -7.11
C THR A 192 -10.78 -13.36 -6.07
N ASP A 193 -9.75 -12.65 -6.50
CA ASP A 193 -8.85 -11.87 -5.64
C ASP A 193 -9.33 -10.41 -5.52
N ARG A 194 -9.83 -10.05 -4.33
CA ARG A 194 -10.33 -8.69 -4.07
C ARG A 194 -9.23 -7.63 -4.10
N ALA A 195 -7.96 -8.02 -3.95
CA ALA A 195 -6.80 -7.14 -4.06
C ALA A 195 -6.09 -7.26 -5.42
N TRP A 196 -6.69 -7.94 -6.41
CA TRP A 196 -6.11 -8.17 -7.74
C TRP A 196 -5.52 -6.90 -8.36
N LYS A 197 -6.23 -5.77 -8.20
CA LYS A 197 -5.84 -4.46 -8.72
C LYS A 197 -4.46 -3.98 -8.26
N ILE A 198 -3.97 -4.42 -7.10
CA ILE A 198 -2.67 -4.06 -6.56
C ILE A 198 -1.72 -5.26 -6.42
N ARG A 199 -2.20 -6.47 -6.74
CA ARG A 199 -1.50 -7.73 -6.53
C ARG A 199 -0.09 -7.72 -7.11
N PRO A 200 0.15 -7.25 -8.35
CA PRO A 200 1.51 -7.28 -8.92
C PRO A 200 2.52 -6.43 -8.13
N VAL A 201 2.08 -5.31 -7.53
CA VAL A 201 2.94 -4.48 -6.68
C VAL A 201 3.17 -5.16 -5.33
N VAL A 202 2.11 -5.71 -4.72
CA VAL A 202 2.21 -6.44 -3.44
C VAL A 202 3.16 -7.62 -3.54
N ASP A 203 3.06 -8.42 -4.60
CA ASP A 203 3.90 -9.62 -4.78
C ASP A 203 5.37 -9.27 -5.01
N VAL A 204 5.67 -8.14 -5.66
CA VAL A 204 7.05 -7.65 -5.80
C VAL A 204 7.58 -7.17 -4.45
N LEU A 205 6.81 -6.38 -3.71
CA LEU A 205 7.23 -5.87 -2.40
C LEU A 205 7.41 -7.00 -1.38
N GLN A 206 6.49 -7.96 -1.31
CA GLN A 206 6.61 -9.11 -0.40
C GLN A 206 7.89 -9.93 -0.68
N ARG A 207 8.22 -10.15 -1.95
CA ARG A 207 9.46 -10.85 -2.32
C ARG A 207 10.70 -10.04 -1.98
N THR A 208 10.74 -8.78 -2.39
CA THR A 208 11.93 -7.94 -2.22
C THR A 208 12.20 -7.55 -0.77
N PHE A 209 11.15 -7.34 0.04
CA PHE A 209 11.29 -7.09 1.48
C PHE A 209 11.83 -8.32 2.21
N SER A 210 11.30 -9.51 1.89
CA SER A 210 11.79 -10.76 2.46
C SER A 210 13.23 -11.05 2.05
N CYS A 211 13.63 -10.80 0.79
CA CYS A 211 15.01 -11.00 0.34
C CYS A 211 15.97 -9.89 0.81
N GLY A 212 15.44 -8.74 1.24
CA GLY A 212 16.23 -7.57 1.59
C GLY A 212 16.78 -7.57 3.01
N TYR A 213 16.35 -8.52 3.85
CA TYR A 213 16.62 -8.48 5.28
C TYR A 213 16.70 -9.89 5.87
N LYS A 214 17.77 -10.14 6.61
CA LYS A 214 17.97 -11.33 7.45
C LYS A 214 17.09 -11.19 8.68
N VAL A 215 16.26 -12.20 8.94
CA VAL A 215 15.22 -12.17 9.98
C VAL A 215 15.84 -12.01 11.38
N PRO A 216 15.34 -11.09 12.23
CA PRO A 216 15.81 -10.92 13.60
C PRO A 216 15.24 -11.98 14.54
N PRO A 217 15.85 -12.22 15.71
CA PRO A 217 15.28 -13.08 16.73
C PRO A 217 13.95 -12.58 17.28
N VAL A 218 13.72 -11.27 17.26
CA VAL A 218 12.51 -10.63 17.78
C VAL A 218 11.78 -9.91 16.66
N ILE A 219 10.56 -10.38 16.38
CA ILE A 219 9.67 -9.84 15.36
C ILE A 219 8.50 -9.14 16.04
N SER A 220 8.23 -7.90 15.63
CA SER A 220 7.04 -7.15 16.01
C SER A 220 5.91 -7.40 15.01
N PHE A 221 4.74 -7.76 15.51
CA PHE A 221 3.52 -7.98 14.73
C PHE A 221 2.47 -6.96 15.12
N ASP A 222 2.00 -6.16 14.17
CA ASP A 222 0.94 -5.19 14.42
C ASP A 222 0.05 -4.94 13.19
N GLU A 223 -1.07 -4.28 13.44
CA GLU A 223 -2.06 -3.86 12.47
C GLU A 223 -1.78 -2.43 11.97
N ALA A 224 -1.47 -2.32 10.68
CA ALA A 224 -1.43 -1.05 9.96
C ALA A 224 -2.77 -0.76 9.24
N THR A 225 -3.07 0.50 8.99
CA THR A 225 -4.23 0.91 8.19
C THR A 225 -3.81 1.91 7.13
N LEU A 226 -3.98 1.56 5.86
CA LEU A 226 -3.84 2.51 4.75
C LEU A 226 -5.11 3.34 4.62
N PRO A 227 -5.07 4.65 4.95
CA PRO A 227 -6.27 5.47 5.00
C PRO A 227 -6.89 5.62 3.62
N SER A 228 -8.17 5.27 3.50
CA SER A 228 -8.94 5.43 2.26
C SER A 228 -10.43 5.51 2.57
N ARG A 229 -11.05 6.61 2.12
CA ARG A 229 -12.51 6.81 2.20
C ARG A 229 -13.23 6.36 0.93
N SER A 230 -12.51 5.94 -0.11
CA SER A 230 -13.10 5.60 -1.40
C SER A 230 -14.07 4.42 -1.28
N ARG A 231 -15.30 4.60 -1.81
CA ARG A 231 -16.29 3.51 -1.94
C ARG A 231 -15.88 2.43 -2.94
N TYR A 232 -14.95 2.75 -3.83
CA TYR A 232 -14.44 1.82 -4.85
C TYR A 232 -13.34 0.91 -4.35
N ASN A 233 -12.92 1.07 -3.08
CA ASN A 233 -11.95 0.19 -2.44
C ASN A 233 -12.68 -1.02 -1.81
N PRO A 234 -12.56 -2.23 -2.38
CA PRO A 234 -13.27 -3.41 -1.88
C PRO A 234 -12.72 -3.93 -0.54
N THR A 235 -11.50 -3.54 -0.13
CA THR A 235 -10.87 -3.96 1.13
C THR A 235 -11.02 -2.93 2.25
N ARG A 236 -11.81 -1.86 2.01
CA ARG A 236 -12.07 -0.79 2.98
C ARG A 236 -12.82 -1.33 4.21
N GLN A 237 -12.23 -1.13 5.38
CA GLN A 237 -12.79 -1.45 6.69
C GLN A 237 -12.92 -0.19 7.55
N PHE A 238 -13.87 -0.22 8.48
CA PHE A 238 -14.03 0.81 9.50
C PHE A 238 -13.40 0.35 10.81
N ASN A 239 -12.52 1.17 11.39
CA ASN A 239 -11.94 0.94 12.71
C ASN A 239 -12.20 2.18 13.59
N LYS A 240 -13.03 2.03 14.62
CA LYS A 240 -13.43 3.13 15.50
C LYS A 240 -12.26 3.71 16.32
N VAL A 241 -11.27 2.87 16.63
CA VAL A 241 -10.16 3.18 17.55
C VAL A 241 -9.02 3.93 16.84
N LYS A 242 -8.83 3.72 15.52
CA LYS A 242 -7.74 4.35 14.77
C LYS A 242 -8.10 5.81 14.39
N PRO A 243 -7.11 6.74 14.35
CA PRO A 243 -7.33 8.15 14.01
C PRO A 243 -7.93 8.32 12.60
N HIS A 244 -7.47 7.52 11.65
CA HIS A 244 -8.09 7.38 10.34
C HIS A 244 -9.01 6.17 10.32
N LYS A 245 -10.31 6.42 10.59
CA LYS A 245 -11.29 5.36 10.80
C LYS A 245 -11.62 4.51 9.57
N TRP A 246 -11.32 4.97 8.36
CA TRP A 246 -11.63 4.27 7.12
C TRP A 246 -10.36 3.98 6.34
N GLY A 247 -10.14 2.72 5.97
CA GLY A 247 -8.97 2.32 5.20
C GLY A 247 -8.87 0.83 4.94
N THR A 248 -7.81 0.43 4.24
CA THR A 248 -7.46 -0.98 4.08
C THR A 248 -6.60 -1.40 5.27
N LYS A 249 -7.08 -2.37 6.05
CA LYS A 249 -6.33 -2.96 7.15
C LYS A 249 -5.26 -3.92 6.62
N MET A 250 -4.08 -3.85 7.19
CA MET A 250 -2.93 -4.71 6.90
C MET A 250 -2.36 -5.26 8.19
N PHE A 251 -1.85 -6.49 8.14
CA PHE A 251 -0.96 -7.03 9.16
C PHE A 251 0.47 -6.85 8.67
N VAL A 252 1.35 -6.42 9.56
CA VAL A 252 2.76 -6.16 9.27
C VAL A 252 3.60 -6.93 10.27
N ALA A 253 4.60 -7.64 9.74
CA ALA A 253 5.68 -8.25 10.51
C ALA A 253 6.94 -7.42 10.24
N ALA A 254 7.48 -6.82 11.30
CA ALA A 254 8.63 -5.94 11.23
C ALA A 254 9.70 -6.33 12.25
N CYS A 255 10.94 -5.96 11.98
CA CYS A 255 12.02 -6.08 12.97
C CYS A 255 11.70 -5.17 14.17
N ALA A 256 11.76 -5.72 15.38
CA ALA A 256 11.45 -4.96 16.59
C ALA A 256 12.42 -3.79 16.81
N ASP A 257 13.69 -3.93 16.40
CA ASP A 257 14.74 -2.93 16.63
C ASP A 257 14.80 -1.87 15.52
N THR A 258 14.77 -2.29 14.25
CA THR A 258 14.99 -1.39 13.10
C THR A 258 13.69 -0.90 12.46
N ALA A 259 12.54 -1.42 12.90
CA ALA A 259 11.23 -1.21 12.29
C ALA A 259 11.15 -1.62 10.81
N TYR A 260 12.12 -2.40 10.30
CA TYR A 260 12.11 -2.87 8.92
C TYR A 260 10.93 -3.81 8.67
N CYS A 261 10.09 -3.48 7.68
CA CYS A 261 8.95 -4.30 7.27
C CYS A 261 9.44 -5.50 6.45
N MET A 262 9.38 -6.71 7.02
CA MET A 262 9.80 -7.93 6.33
C MET A 262 8.65 -8.54 5.53
N ARG A 263 7.44 -8.48 6.08
CA ARG A 263 6.24 -9.05 5.45
C ARG A 263 5.01 -8.24 5.83
N PHE A 264 4.06 -8.16 4.89
CA PHE A 264 2.74 -7.62 5.18
C PHE A 264 1.67 -8.37 4.42
N VAL A 265 0.46 -8.45 4.96
CA VAL A 265 -0.70 -9.04 4.29
C VAL A 265 -1.89 -8.08 4.38
N THR A 266 -2.54 -7.83 3.24
CA THR A 266 -3.79 -7.07 3.18
C THR A 266 -4.95 -7.94 3.59
N ARG A 267 -5.74 -7.49 4.56
CA ARG A 267 -6.94 -8.19 4.94
C ARG A 267 -8.02 -8.06 3.85
N MET A 268 -8.49 -9.19 3.33
CA MET A 268 -9.69 -9.24 2.51
C MET A 268 -10.90 -9.40 3.43
N CYS A 269 -11.93 -8.60 3.22
CA CYS A 269 -13.09 -8.58 4.11
C CYS A 269 -13.94 -9.84 3.91
N VAL A 270 -13.54 -10.98 4.48
CA VAL A 270 -14.39 -12.18 4.65
C VAL A 270 -14.95 -12.11 6.07
N ARG A 271 -16.26 -12.32 6.21
CA ARG A 271 -17.01 -12.04 7.45
C ARG A 271 -16.60 -12.93 8.63
N ASP A 272 -15.94 -14.07 8.41
CA ASP A 272 -15.79 -15.10 9.46
C ASP A 272 -14.38 -15.71 9.68
N GLU A 273 -13.30 -15.13 9.14
CA GLU A 273 -11.95 -15.75 9.22
C GLU A 273 -10.87 -14.84 9.85
N TYR A 274 -11.18 -14.21 10.98
CA TYR A 274 -10.20 -13.39 11.71
C TYR A 274 -8.98 -14.18 12.18
N GLN A 275 -9.19 -15.41 12.67
CA GLN A 275 -8.13 -16.25 13.21
C GLN A 275 -7.32 -16.92 12.11
N LEU A 276 -7.93 -17.28 10.97
CA LEU A 276 -7.24 -17.99 9.90
C LEU A 276 -6.27 -17.09 9.14
N ASP A 277 -6.64 -15.87 8.73
CA ASP A 277 -5.71 -14.97 8.01
C ASP A 277 -4.50 -14.57 8.87
N ALA A 278 -4.73 -14.28 10.15
CA ALA A 278 -3.66 -13.97 11.10
C ALA A 278 -2.82 -15.21 11.42
N ALA A 279 -3.43 -16.38 11.61
CA ALA A 279 -2.71 -17.64 11.84
C ALA A 279 -1.94 -18.11 10.60
N PHE A 280 -2.45 -17.92 9.38
CA PHE A 280 -1.72 -18.17 8.14
C PHE A 280 -0.58 -17.18 7.96
N PHE A 281 -0.77 -15.90 8.32
CA PHE A 281 0.30 -14.92 8.30
C PHE A 281 1.38 -15.26 9.33
N LEU A 282 1.00 -15.60 10.56
CA LEU A 282 1.92 -16.07 11.60
C LEU A 282 2.63 -17.35 11.17
N ALA A 283 1.93 -18.35 10.64
CA ALA A 283 2.53 -19.57 10.11
C ALA A 283 3.51 -19.27 8.97
N GLN A 284 3.16 -18.37 8.03
CA GLN A 284 4.05 -17.96 6.95
C GLN A 284 5.27 -17.18 7.43
N VAL A 285 5.16 -16.42 8.53
CA VAL A 285 6.30 -15.73 9.12
C VAL A 285 7.17 -16.68 9.95
N LEU A 286 6.56 -17.66 10.63
CA LEU A 286 7.30 -18.73 11.32
C LEU A 286 8.07 -19.62 10.35
N MET A 287 7.59 -19.79 9.11
CA MET A 287 8.27 -20.50 8.02
C MET A 287 9.37 -19.66 7.32
N LEU A 288 9.63 -18.42 7.76
CA LEU A 288 10.80 -17.65 7.32
C LEU A 288 12.07 -17.95 8.15
N ASN A 289 11.94 -18.75 9.23
CA ASN A 289 13.04 -19.28 10.02
C ASN A 289 13.47 -20.66 9.53
#